data_AF-A0A9Q8PKB9-F1
#
_entry.id   AF-A0A9Q8PKB9-F1
#
_cell.length_a   1.000
_cell.length_b   1.000
_cell.length_c   1.000
_cell.angle_alpha   90.00
_cell.angle_beta   90.00
_cell.angle_gamma   90.00
#
_symmetry.space_group_name_H-M   'P 1'
#
loop_
_entity.id
_entity.type
_entity.pdbx_description
1 polymer ?
#
loop_
_entity_poly.entity_id
_entity_poly.type
_entity_poly.pdbx_seq_one_letter_code
_entity_poly.pdbx_strand_id
1 'polypeptide(L)'
;MTAPFHRLLAFYSNRNQDDTQTIRLQDSLRGNLALGLDFPVALGIAVGRHLFLKNTGLFSLNIHVPSVSWKETPLHGVEVDEKKEYTMSEVMGMAREKKGPFGAVDGMGVWSLAADVKTGLVKGEDIVGFQEGRLFERIEKRRKDRNQVLPLWRGGPISVTGHSWMVKKMFGVNVYRDDDKDD
;
A
#
# COMPACT_ATOMS: atom_id res chain seq x y z
N MET A 1 21.12 -8.28 1.09
CA MET A 1 19.66 -8.45 0.96
C MET A 1 18.99 -7.14 1.32
N THR A 2 18.10 -6.60 0.48
CA THR A 2 17.35 -5.37 0.79
C THR A 2 16.36 -5.64 1.91
N ALA A 3 16.33 -4.77 2.92
CA ALA A 3 15.45 -4.93 4.07
C ALA A 3 13.96 -4.91 3.65
N PRO A 4 13.08 -5.71 4.29
CA PRO A 4 11.66 -5.77 3.93
C PRO A 4 10.96 -4.41 3.85
N PHE A 5 11.20 -3.52 4.82
CA PHE A 5 10.60 -2.19 4.81
C PHE A 5 11.14 -1.33 3.65
N HIS A 6 12.43 -1.45 3.33
CA HIS A 6 13.02 -0.78 2.19
C HIS A 6 12.44 -1.29 0.88
N ARG A 7 12.04 -2.56 0.78
CA ARG A 7 11.31 -3.08 -0.39
C ARG A 7 9.90 -2.47 -0.53
N LEU A 8 9.17 -2.29 0.57
CA LEU A 8 7.89 -1.56 0.55
C LEU A 8 8.08 -0.10 0.10
N LEU A 9 9.18 0.54 0.51
CA LEU A 9 9.51 1.90 0.08
C LEU A 9 9.94 1.95 -1.38
N ALA A 10 10.69 0.95 -1.85
CA ALA A 10 11.16 0.83 -3.23
C ALA A 10 10.00 0.77 -4.23
N PHE A 11 8.84 0.21 -3.83
CA PHE A 11 7.62 0.30 -4.61
C PHE A 11 7.34 1.76 -5.04
N TYR A 12 7.44 2.72 -4.13
CA TYR A 12 7.20 4.12 -4.44
C TYR A 12 8.34 4.75 -5.24
N SER A 13 9.59 4.60 -4.80
CA SER A 13 10.73 5.27 -5.47
C SER A 13 10.96 4.77 -6.90
N ASN A 14 10.69 3.50 -7.19
CA ASN A 14 10.81 2.94 -8.54
C ASN A 14 9.84 3.53 -9.57
N ARG A 15 8.91 4.41 -9.15
CA ARG A 15 8.02 5.14 -10.06
C ARG A 15 8.70 6.32 -10.75
N ASN A 16 9.87 6.72 -10.26
CA ASN A 16 10.74 7.66 -10.93
C ASN A 16 11.90 6.89 -11.58
N GLN A 17 11.98 6.94 -12.92
CA GLN A 17 13.01 6.22 -13.66
C GLN A 17 14.41 6.84 -13.49
N ASP A 18 14.46 8.14 -13.17
CA ASP A 18 15.72 8.88 -13.03
C ASP A 18 16.32 8.77 -11.62
N ASP A 19 15.51 8.46 -10.61
CA ASP A 19 15.94 8.32 -9.22
C ASP A 19 15.08 7.27 -8.50
N THR A 20 15.61 6.06 -8.37
CA THR A 20 14.96 4.92 -7.72
C THR A 20 15.26 4.83 -6.21
N GLN A 21 16.02 5.77 -5.66
CA GLN A 21 16.43 5.76 -4.25
C GLN A 21 15.67 6.80 -3.41
N THR A 22 15.05 7.77 -4.05
CA THR A 22 14.30 8.83 -3.37
C THR A 22 12.82 8.73 -3.68
N ILE A 23 11.99 8.84 -2.64
CA ILE A 23 10.54 8.99 -2.79
C ILE A 23 10.21 10.46 -2.69
N ARG A 24 9.72 11.05 -3.78
CA ARG A 24 9.08 12.37 -3.79
C ARG A 24 7.60 12.22 -3.44
N LEU A 25 6.98 13.31 -3.02
CA LEU A 25 5.54 13.28 -2.68
C LEU A 25 4.69 12.78 -3.86
N GLN A 26 5.06 13.13 -5.10
CA GLN A 26 4.38 12.66 -6.30
C GLN A 26 4.53 11.15 -6.53
N ASP A 27 5.69 10.57 -6.24
CA ASP A 27 5.93 9.12 -6.38
C ASP A 27 5.09 8.33 -5.35
N SER A 28 5.04 8.88 -4.15
CA SER A 28 4.22 8.44 -3.02
C SER A 28 2.72 8.42 -3.39
N LEU A 29 2.23 9.52 -3.97
CA LEU A 29 0.87 9.65 -4.50
C LEU A 29 0.59 8.65 -5.61
N ARG A 30 1.46 8.58 -6.63
CA ARG A 30 1.32 7.63 -7.74
C ARG A 30 1.24 6.19 -7.25
N GLY A 31 2.03 5.83 -6.24
CA GLY A 31 1.97 4.50 -5.64
C GLY A 31 0.68 4.22 -4.89
N ASN A 32 0.21 5.16 -4.07
CA ASN A 32 -1.05 5.00 -3.36
C ASN A 32 -2.25 4.89 -4.33
N LEU A 33 -2.26 5.72 -5.39
CA LEU A 33 -3.27 5.64 -6.46
C LEU A 33 -3.22 4.30 -7.20
N ALA A 34 -2.03 3.78 -7.49
CA ALA A 34 -1.87 2.47 -8.14
C ALA A 34 -2.36 1.30 -7.26
N LEU A 35 -2.44 1.50 -5.95
CA LEU A 35 -3.05 0.56 -5.01
C LEU A 35 -4.60 0.67 -4.94
N GLY A 36 -5.21 1.52 -5.78
CA GLY A 36 -6.66 1.69 -5.87
C GLY A 36 -7.24 2.64 -4.82
N LEU A 37 -6.41 3.44 -4.15
CA LEU A 37 -6.87 4.45 -3.21
C LEU A 37 -7.39 5.69 -3.94
N ASP A 38 -8.46 6.30 -3.42
CA ASP A 38 -8.94 7.59 -3.87
C ASP A 38 -7.90 8.70 -3.61
N PHE A 39 -8.07 9.83 -4.29
CA PHE A 39 -7.09 10.91 -4.22
C PHE A 39 -6.94 11.51 -2.80
N PRO A 40 -8.01 11.90 -2.08
CA PRO A 40 -7.90 12.36 -0.70
C PRO A 40 -7.14 11.41 0.23
N VAL A 41 -7.47 10.11 0.20
CA VAL A 41 -6.83 9.10 1.04
C VAL A 41 -5.37 8.90 0.61
N ALA A 42 -5.11 8.81 -0.69
CA ALA A 42 -3.76 8.70 -1.23
C ALA A 42 -2.87 9.88 -0.81
N LEU A 43 -3.41 11.10 -0.82
CA LEU A 43 -2.72 12.31 -0.40
C LEU A 43 -2.44 12.32 1.10
N GLY A 44 -3.44 11.99 1.93
CA GLY A 44 -3.27 11.91 3.37
C GLY A 44 -2.16 10.93 3.76
N ILE A 45 -2.17 9.73 3.18
CA ILE A 45 -1.15 8.70 3.44
C ILE A 45 0.23 9.15 2.92
N ALA A 46 0.30 9.78 1.74
CA ALA A 46 1.55 10.29 1.19
C ALA A 46 2.15 11.37 2.10
N VAL A 47 1.37 12.35 2.53
CA VAL A 47 1.84 13.39 3.46
C VAL A 47 2.28 12.78 4.79
N GLY A 48 1.48 11.90 5.39
CA GLY A 48 1.81 11.24 6.65
C GLY A 48 3.13 10.47 6.58
N ARG A 49 3.34 9.68 5.52
CA ARG A 49 4.60 8.96 5.28
C ARG A 49 5.80 9.90 5.20
N HIS A 50 5.65 11.03 4.52
CA HIS A 50 6.75 11.98 4.34
C HIS A 50 7.04 12.77 5.61
N LEU A 51 6.03 13.13 6.39
CA LEU A 51 6.24 13.76 7.70
C LEU A 51 6.93 12.81 8.68
N PHE A 52 6.59 11.52 8.63
CA PHE A 52 7.15 10.50 9.53
C PHE A 52 8.55 10.03 9.11
N LEU A 53 8.83 9.90 7.82
CA LEU A 53 10.08 9.32 7.29
C LEU A 53 11.04 10.33 6.64
N LYS A 54 10.76 11.64 6.64
CA LYS A 54 11.67 12.64 6.05
C LYS A 54 13.07 12.52 6.66
N ASN A 55 14.08 12.47 5.79
CA ASN A 55 15.47 12.27 6.22
C ASN A 55 16.50 13.02 5.35
N THR A 56 16.06 13.86 4.41
CA THR A 56 16.94 14.57 3.47
C THR A 56 17.17 16.05 3.82
N GLY A 57 16.39 16.62 4.73
CA GLY A 57 16.51 18.02 5.16
C GLY A 57 15.29 18.55 5.91
N LEU A 58 15.43 19.69 6.59
CA LEU A 58 14.39 20.22 7.51
C LEU A 58 13.06 20.57 6.80
N PHE A 59 13.16 21.13 5.59
CA PHE A 59 12.03 21.58 4.75
C PHE A 59 11.72 20.64 3.58
N SER A 60 12.49 19.55 3.43
CA SER A 60 12.30 18.60 2.35
C SER A 60 11.28 17.54 2.74
N LEU A 61 10.25 17.37 1.91
CA LEU A 61 9.36 16.21 1.95
C LEU A 61 9.90 15.10 1.04
N ASN A 62 11.20 14.83 1.03
CA ASN A 62 11.77 13.69 0.33
C ASN A 62 12.26 12.64 1.32
N ILE A 63 12.05 11.37 0.96
CA ILE A 63 12.51 10.21 1.71
C ILE A 63 13.60 9.54 0.89
N HIS A 64 14.84 9.58 1.38
CA HIS A 64 15.92 8.79 0.80
C HIS A 64 15.92 7.40 1.43
N VAL A 65 15.48 6.40 0.64
CA VAL A 65 15.21 5.03 1.12
C VAL A 65 16.43 4.39 1.79
N PRO A 66 17.66 4.46 1.24
CA PRO A 66 18.84 3.88 1.88
C PRO A 66 19.12 4.41 3.30
N SER A 67 18.84 5.69 3.55
CA SER A 67 19.03 6.35 4.84
C SER A 67 17.89 6.11 5.84
N VAL A 68 16.85 5.36 5.49
CA VAL A 68 15.80 4.99 6.44
C VAL A 68 16.36 3.94 7.41
N SER A 69 16.34 4.26 8.71
CA SER A 69 16.84 3.40 9.78
C SER A 69 16.01 2.12 9.93
N TRP A 70 14.70 2.22 9.74
CA TRP A 70 13.77 1.10 9.89
C TRP A 70 13.97 0.02 8.81
N LYS A 71 14.19 -1.23 9.23
CA LYS A 71 14.46 -2.38 8.33
C LYS A 71 13.29 -3.35 8.25
N GLU A 72 12.62 -3.59 9.36
CA GLU A 72 11.48 -4.48 9.48
C GLU A 72 10.17 -3.76 9.18
N THR A 73 9.19 -4.48 8.63
CA THR A 73 7.86 -3.90 8.44
C THR A 73 7.06 -3.91 9.74
N PRO A 74 6.01 -3.09 9.87
CA PRO A 74 5.26 -2.98 11.13
C PRO A 74 4.69 -4.30 11.66
N LEU A 75 4.32 -5.23 10.78
CA LEU A 75 3.81 -6.56 11.16
C LEU A 75 4.90 -7.64 11.21
N HIS A 76 6.18 -7.30 11.12
CA HIS A 76 7.24 -8.30 11.18
C HIS A 76 7.22 -9.08 12.50
N GLY A 77 7.29 -10.40 12.41
CA GLY A 77 7.28 -11.32 13.56
C GLY A 77 5.88 -11.58 14.14
N VAL A 78 4.80 -11.11 13.51
CA VAL A 78 3.45 -11.61 13.75
C VAL A 78 3.35 -13.01 13.16
N GLU A 79 2.94 -13.99 13.94
CA GLU A 79 2.82 -15.37 13.49
C GLU A 79 1.58 -15.53 12.60
N VAL A 80 1.76 -16.05 11.39
CA VAL A 80 0.71 -16.18 10.38
C VAL A 80 0.88 -17.50 9.64
N ASP A 81 -0.23 -18.19 9.43
CA ASP A 81 -0.31 -19.34 8.52
C ASP A 81 -0.67 -18.82 7.12
N GLU A 82 0.25 -18.97 6.17
CA GLU A 82 0.07 -18.50 4.78
C GLU A 82 -1.17 -19.09 4.11
N LYS A 83 -1.60 -20.28 4.51
CA LYS A 83 -2.72 -21.01 3.89
C LYS A 83 -4.08 -20.61 4.44
N LYS A 84 -4.13 -19.82 5.51
CA LYS A 84 -5.38 -19.38 6.14
C LYS A 84 -5.82 -18.02 5.62
N GLU A 85 -7.10 -17.75 5.82
CA GLU A 85 -7.69 -16.43 5.62
C GLU A 85 -8.10 -15.88 6.99
N TYR A 86 -7.97 -14.56 7.14
CA TYR A 86 -8.14 -13.87 8.40
C TYR A 86 -9.14 -12.74 8.27
N THR A 87 -9.99 -12.60 9.27
CA THR A 87 -10.85 -11.44 9.49
C THR A 87 -10.03 -10.25 9.98
N MET A 88 -10.62 -9.05 9.91
CA MET A 88 -10.01 -7.84 10.47
C MET A 88 -9.63 -8.00 11.95
N SER A 89 -10.55 -8.54 12.75
CA SER A 89 -10.36 -8.74 14.19
C SER A 89 -9.22 -9.70 14.49
N GLU A 90 -9.05 -10.76 13.71
CA GLU A 90 -7.95 -11.71 13.89
C GLU A 90 -6.62 -11.05 13.57
N VAL A 91 -6.52 -10.31 12.44
CA VAL A 91 -5.27 -9.60 12.09
C VAL A 91 -4.92 -8.54 13.13
N MET A 92 -5.89 -7.73 13.53
CA MET A 92 -5.69 -6.74 14.59
C MET A 92 -5.32 -7.39 15.92
N GLY A 93 -5.95 -8.52 16.26
CA GLY A 93 -5.67 -9.28 17.48
C GLY A 93 -4.24 -9.82 17.51
N MET A 94 -3.83 -10.54 16.47
CA MET A 94 -2.48 -11.07 16.32
C MET A 94 -1.41 -9.97 16.36
N ALA A 95 -1.67 -8.85 15.66
CA ALA A 95 -0.74 -7.73 15.64
C ALA A 95 -0.70 -6.98 16.99
N ARG A 96 -1.84 -6.86 17.67
CA ARG A 96 -1.93 -6.26 19.01
C ARG A 96 -1.19 -7.08 20.05
N GLU A 97 -1.35 -8.39 20.02
CA GLU A 97 -0.67 -9.31 20.94
C GLU A 97 0.85 -9.20 20.79
N LYS A 98 1.34 -9.12 19.55
CA LYS A 98 2.78 -9.06 19.29
C LYS A 98 3.42 -7.69 19.47
N LYS A 99 2.73 -6.61 19.09
CA LYS A 99 3.29 -5.26 18.92
C LYS A 99 2.53 -4.17 19.67
N GLY A 100 1.50 -4.53 20.43
CA GLY A 100 0.67 -3.59 21.18
C GLY A 100 -0.33 -2.80 20.32
N PRO A 101 -0.95 -1.73 20.86
CA PRO A 101 -2.03 -1.00 20.20
C PRO A 101 -1.67 -0.45 18.82
N PHE A 102 -0.44 0.02 18.61
CA PHE A 102 0.03 0.49 17.31
C PHE A 102 0.10 -0.65 16.28
N GLY A 103 0.50 -1.85 16.70
CA GLY A 103 0.41 -3.05 15.86
C GLY A 103 -1.01 -3.36 15.41
N ALA A 104 -2.01 -3.13 16.27
CA ALA A 104 -3.42 -3.29 15.88
C ALA A 104 -3.80 -2.34 14.74
N VAL A 105 -3.32 -1.09 14.78
CA VAL A 105 -3.53 -0.10 13.72
C VAL A 105 -2.83 -0.52 12.43
N ASP A 106 -1.59 -1.02 12.51
CA ASP A 106 -0.88 -1.57 11.36
C ASP A 106 -1.61 -2.77 10.75
N GLY A 107 -2.15 -3.64 11.60
CA GLY A 107 -2.97 -4.79 11.19
C GLY A 107 -4.25 -4.36 10.48
N MET A 108 -4.94 -3.35 11.02
CA MET A 108 -6.10 -2.72 10.37
C MET A 108 -5.72 -2.12 9.01
N GLY A 109 -4.56 -1.48 8.89
CA GLY A 109 -4.06 -0.91 7.65
C GLY A 109 -3.80 -1.97 6.58
N VAL A 110 -3.13 -3.07 6.94
CA VAL A 110 -2.90 -4.20 6.03
C VAL A 110 -4.22 -4.85 5.60
N TRP A 111 -5.14 -5.09 6.54
CA TRP A 111 -6.47 -5.60 6.20
C TRP A 111 -7.23 -4.66 5.28
N SER A 112 -7.28 -3.37 5.60
CA SER A 112 -7.99 -2.34 4.81
C SER A 112 -7.47 -2.27 3.38
N LEU A 113 -6.17 -2.53 3.19
CA LEU A 113 -5.56 -2.54 1.87
C LEU A 113 -5.73 -3.88 1.13
N ALA A 114 -5.53 -5.01 1.80
CA ALA A 114 -5.32 -6.30 1.16
C ALA A 114 -6.52 -7.25 1.19
N ALA A 115 -7.45 -7.08 2.13
CA ALA A 115 -8.60 -7.98 2.24
C ALA A 115 -9.43 -7.96 0.96
N ASP A 116 -9.92 -9.14 0.57
CA ASP A 116 -10.83 -9.29 -0.55
C ASP A 116 -12.08 -8.44 -0.31
N VAL A 117 -12.56 -7.79 -1.36
CA VAL A 117 -13.67 -6.82 -1.26
C VAL A 117 -15.01 -7.52 -1.03
N LYS A 118 -15.16 -8.76 -1.50
CA LYS A 118 -16.40 -9.55 -1.38
C LYS A 118 -16.46 -10.30 -0.05
N THR A 119 -15.37 -10.95 0.35
CA THR A 119 -15.35 -11.77 1.57
C THR A 119 -14.96 -10.98 2.81
N GLY A 120 -14.25 -9.86 2.67
CA GLY A 120 -13.69 -9.13 3.80
C GLY A 120 -12.54 -9.86 4.51
N LEU A 121 -12.04 -10.96 3.94
CA LEU A 121 -10.95 -11.74 4.49
C LEU A 121 -9.62 -11.37 3.81
N VAL A 122 -8.54 -11.38 4.57
CA VAL A 122 -7.17 -11.24 4.04
C VAL A 122 -6.44 -12.57 4.10
N LYS A 123 -5.77 -12.92 3.01
CA LYS A 123 -4.98 -14.16 2.94
C LYS A 123 -3.73 -14.04 3.81
N GLY A 124 -3.35 -15.12 4.49
CA GLY A 124 -2.10 -15.20 5.24
C GLY A 124 -0.90 -14.88 4.36
N GLU A 125 -0.93 -15.35 3.10
CA GLU A 125 0.00 -14.95 2.04
C GLU A 125 0.23 -13.43 1.97
N ASP A 126 -0.84 -12.64 2.02
CA ASP A 126 -0.77 -11.18 1.87
C ASP A 126 -0.11 -10.55 3.09
N ILE A 127 -0.39 -11.07 4.29
CA ILE A 127 0.25 -10.62 5.54
C ILE A 127 1.74 -10.98 5.51
N VAL A 128 2.10 -12.21 5.15
CA VAL A 128 3.50 -12.63 5.05
C VAL A 128 4.25 -11.82 3.99
N GLY A 129 3.66 -11.59 2.82
CA GLY A 129 4.31 -10.70 1.86
C GLY A 129 4.35 -9.24 2.30
N PHE A 130 3.50 -8.77 3.22
CA PHE A 130 3.73 -7.49 3.87
C PHE A 130 4.94 -7.56 4.81
N GLN A 131 5.09 -8.64 5.57
CA GLN A 131 6.27 -8.87 6.42
C GLN A 131 7.58 -8.87 5.62
N GLU A 132 7.53 -9.36 4.39
CA GLU A 132 8.70 -9.45 3.51
C GLU A 132 8.86 -8.27 2.55
N GLY A 133 7.87 -7.40 2.43
CA GLY A 133 7.89 -6.23 1.55
C GLY A 133 7.50 -6.47 0.09
N ARG A 134 6.73 -7.53 -0.19
CA ARG A 134 6.20 -7.93 -1.50
C ARG A 134 4.71 -7.61 -1.71
N LEU A 135 3.99 -7.16 -0.68
CA LEU A 135 2.53 -6.99 -0.75
C LEU A 135 2.08 -5.99 -1.82
N PHE A 136 2.69 -4.80 -1.89
CA PHE A 136 2.20 -3.71 -2.74
C PHE A 136 2.18 -4.04 -4.23
N GLU A 137 3.18 -4.77 -4.73
CA GLU A 137 3.20 -5.22 -6.12
C GLU A 137 2.05 -6.20 -6.44
N ARG A 138 1.70 -7.07 -5.48
CA ARG A 138 0.57 -8.00 -5.64
C ARG A 138 -0.77 -7.28 -5.60
N ILE A 139 -0.91 -6.30 -4.71
CA ILE A 139 -2.11 -5.47 -4.64
C ILE A 139 -2.26 -4.61 -5.90
N GLU A 140 -1.21 -3.96 -6.40
CA GLU A 140 -1.28 -3.21 -7.65
C GLU A 140 -1.74 -4.09 -8.82
N LYS A 141 -1.26 -5.33 -8.92
CA LYS A 141 -1.74 -6.29 -9.92
C LYS A 141 -3.22 -6.62 -9.71
N ARG A 142 -3.64 -6.92 -8.48
CA ARG A 142 -5.03 -7.26 -8.12
C ARG A 142 -5.99 -6.12 -8.40
N ARG A 143 -5.60 -4.86 -8.14
CA ARG A 143 -6.43 -3.66 -8.29
C ARG A 143 -6.62 -3.21 -9.74
N LYS A 144 -5.97 -3.89 -10.70
CA LYS A 144 -6.31 -3.74 -12.12
C LYS A 144 -7.64 -4.39 -12.46
N ASP A 145 -8.08 -5.41 -11.70
CA ASP A 145 -9.39 -6.05 -11.84
C ASP A 145 -10.48 -5.17 -11.20
N ARG A 146 -11.55 -4.89 -11.94
CA ARG A 146 -12.71 -4.11 -11.48
C ARG A 146 -13.49 -4.79 -10.35
N ASN A 147 -13.41 -6.11 -10.21
CA ASN A 147 -14.01 -6.84 -9.08
C ASN A 147 -13.30 -6.57 -7.75
N GLN A 148 -12.14 -5.93 -7.81
CA GLN A 148 -11.27 -5.65 -6.67
C GLN A 148 -11.17 -4.14 -6.42
N VAL A 149 -12.11 -3.33 -6.89
CA VAL A 149 -12.19 -1.91 -6.51
C VAL A 149 -12.50 -1.80 -5.02
N LEU A 150 -11.73 -0.99 -4.28
CA LEU A 150 -12.00 -0.76 -2.86
C LEU A 150 -13.36 -0.03 -2.70
N PRO A 151 -14.15 -0.37 -1.67
CA PRO A 151 -15.31 0.43 -1.30
C PRO A 151 -14.85 1.75 -0.67
N LEU A 152 -15.70 2.78 -0.71
CA LEU A 152 -15.37 4.13 -0.23
C LEU A 152 -14.84 4.17 1.21
N TRP A 153 -15.42 3.38 2.12
CA TRP A 153 -15.00 3.33 3.52
C TRP A 153 -13.63 2.66 3.73
N ARG A 154 -13.08 1.96 2.71
CA ARG A 154 -11.69 1.47 2.66
C ARG A 154 -10.79 2.38 1.82
N GLY A 155 -11.26 3.58 1.50
CA GLY A 155 -10.53 4.58 0.71
C GLY A 155 -10.57 4.35 -0.79
N GLY A 156 -11.59 3.66 -1.31
CA GLY A 156 -11.80 3.52 -2.74
C GLY A 156 -12.63 4.66 -3.36
N PRO A 157 -12.71 4.75 -4.69
CA PRO A 157 -13.32 5.88 -5.37
C PRO A 157 -14.86 5.85 -5.31
N ILE A 158 -15.48 7.04 -5.28
CA ILE A 158 -16.94 7.20 -5.47
C ILE A 158 -17.35 6.78 -6.89
N SER A 159 -16.53 7.11 -7.89
CA SER A 159 -16.75 6.76 -9.29
C SER A 159 -15.50 6.10 -9.86
N VAL A 160 -15.60 4.83 -10.23
CA VAL A 160 -14.48 4.04 -10.80
C VAL A 160 -13.98 4.68 -12.09
N THR A 161 -14.90 5.00 -13.02
CA THR A 161 -14.59 5.60 -14.31
C THR A 161 -14.02 7.01 -14.18
N GLY A 162 -14.61 7.85 -13.33
CA GLY A 162 -14.11 9.21 -13.12
C GLY A 162 -12.72 9.21 -12.47
N HIS A 163 -12.52 8.32 -11.50
CA HIS A 163 -11.24 8.17 -10.84
C HIS A 163 -10.16 7.62 -11.77
N SER A 164 -10.42 6.55 -12.54
CA SER A 164 -9.44 5.99 -13.48
C SER A 164 -9.01 7.02 -14.53
N TRP A 165 -9.96 7.79 -15.07
CA TRP A 165 -9.68 8.89 -15.98
C TRP A 165 -8.79 9.96 -15.35
N MET A 166 -9.17 10.47 -14.17
CA MET A 166 -8.42 11.52 -13.46
C MET A 166 -7.00 11.07 -13.13
N VAL A 167 -6.86 9.86 -12.58
CA VAL A 167 -5.57 9.29 -12.16
C VAL A 167 -4.65 9.06 -13.36
N LYS A 168 -5.18 8.57 -14.48
CA LYS A 168 -4.43 8.44 -15.73
C LYS A 168 -3.99 9.80 -16.26
N LYS A 169 -4.92 10.77 -16.30
CA LYS A 169 -4.66 12.10 -16.89
C LYS A 169 -3.66 12.93 -16.08
N MET A 170 -3.79 12.94 -14.75
CA MET A 170 -3.01 13.81 -13.87
C MET A 170 -1.71 13.15 -13.38
N PHE A 171 -1.71 11.83 -13.20
CA PHE A 171 -0.61 11.11 -12.56
C PHE A 171 0.05 10.07 -13.45
N GLY A 172 -0.52 9.77 -14.63
CA GLY A 172 -0.01 8.74 -15.55
C GLY A 172 -0.20 7.31 -15.04
N VAL A 173 -1.06 7.11 -14.03
CA VAL A 173 -1.27 5.81 -13.38
C VAL A 173 -2.50 5.13 -13.97
N ASN A 174 -2.38 3.85 -14.30
CA ASN A 174 -3.49 3.05 -14.84
C ASN A 174 -4.06 2.15 -13.75
N VAL A 175 -5.33 2.34 -13.43
CA VAL A 175 -6.13 1.55 -12.47
C VAL A 175 -7.40 1.07 -13.15
N TYR A 176 -7.94 -0.07 -12.71
CA TYR A 176 -9.23 -0.62 -13.19
C TYR A 176 -9.27 -0.79 -14.71
N ARG A 177 -8.46 -1.72 -15.25
CA ARG A 177 -8.49 -2.01 -16.69
C ARG A 177 -9.92 -2.41 -17.08
N ASP A 178 -10.40 -1.88 -18.20
CA ASP A 178 -11.58 -2.42 -18.84
C ASP A 178 -11.20 -3.79 -19.40
N ASP A 179 -12.01 -4.81 -19.08
CA ASP A 179 -12.03 -6.06 -19.84
C ASP A 179 -12.73 -5.80 -21.19
N ASP A 180 -12.25 -4.81 -21.95
CA ASP A 180 -12.52 -4.82 -23.38
C ASP A 180 -11.64 -5.93 -23.92
N LYS A 181 -12.28 -7.08 -24.15
CA LYS A 181 -11.76 -8.07 -25.07
C LYS A 181 -11.44 -7.32 -26.36
N ASP A 182 -10.19 -7.44 -26.79
CA ASP A 182 -9.88 -7.33 -28.21
C ASP A 182 -10.85 -8.29 -28.94
N ASP A 183 -11.80 -7.72 -29.69
CA ASP A 183 -12.51 -8.38 -30.79
C ASP A 183 -11.56 -8.46 -32.01
#